data_AF-A0A9W6M3B1-F1
#
_entry.id   AF-A0A9W6M3B1-F1
#
_cell.length_a   1.000
_cell.length_b   1.000
_cell.length_c   1.000
_cell.angle_alpha   90.00
_cell.angle_beta   90.00
_cell.angle_gamma   90.00
#
_symmetry.space_group_name_H-M   'P 1'
#
loop_
_entity.id
_entity.type
_entity.pdbx_description
1 polymer ?
#
loop_
_entity_poly.entity_id
_entity_poly.type
_entity_poly.pdbx_seq_one_letter_code
_entity_poly.pdbx_strand_id
1 'polypeptide(L)'
;MAPALRSRERPRRRVRATATPWFDSPWRIAARAVSSAVVIVVVAALVALVAVPRLTGGDSLTVLSGSMEPTFSAGDVIVVRGIDERKVCSDVSIGSIVTFFPEPNDPTLITHRVIGKTIGTFDDGTDCRLITQGDANNTADAPVSPQQVRGVFLFGVPGLGWLRQWVADNPLLLAAGIGAVVIGWMLFAPRRSRSTVITVPRSDAASANAAPPSSSPMIAASSDVDTALRERELALRERELELRERELDLALRRAGEPQVPMTAPDPWTPGSASADLDATTVDALERILRDAAPDTTTRSSSPTPPRSEQ
;
A
#
# COMPACT_ATOMS: atom_id res chain seq x y z
N MET A 1 -36.93 77.60 4.95
CA MET A 1 -37.26 76.26 4.40
C MET A 1 -35.99 75.61 3.92
N ALA A 2 -35.45 74.63 4.67
CA ALA A 2 -34.29 73.83 4.28
C ALA A 2 -34.70 72.34 4.30
N PRO A 3 -34.42 71.54 3.27
CA PRO A 3 -34.89 70.17 3.20
C PRO A 3 -34.02 69.25 4.07
N ALA A 4 -34.67 68.43 4.88
CA ALA A 4 -34.04 67.43 5.72
C ALA A 4 -33.37 66.34 4.85
N LEU A 5 -32.05 66.19 5.02
CA LEU A 5 -31.27 65.10 4.44
C LEU A 5 -31.69 63.78 5.10
N ARG A 6 -32.50 62.98 4.41
CA ARG A 6 -32.74 61.58 4.79
C ARG A 6 -31.48 60.76 4.51
N SER A 7 -30.82 60.32 5.58
CA SER A 7 -29.83 59.27 5.53
C SER A 7 -30.46 57.98 4.99
N ARG A 8 -30.15 57.63 3.75
CA ARG A 8 -30.47 56.30 3.21
C ARG A 8 -29.50 55.30 3.84
N GLU A 9 -29.95 54.61 4.90
CA GLU A 9 -29.27 53.43 5.40
C GLU A 9 -29.20 52.37 4.28
N ARG A 10 -27.97 52.05 3.84
CA ARG A 10 -27.76 50.96 2.89
C ARG A 10 -28.03 49.63 3.59
N PRO A 11 -28.81 48.71 2.99
CA PRO A 11 -29.06 47.41 3.59
C PRO A 11 -27.74 46.65 3.73
N ARG A 12 -27.34 46.36 4.97
CA ARG A 12 -26.17 45.52 5.27
C ARG A 12 -26.44 44.13 4.70
N ARG A 13 -25.85 43.83 3.54
CA ARG A 13 -25.86 42.51 2.91
C ARG A 13 -25.14 41.55 3.85
N ARG A 14 -25.90 40.79 4.66
CA ARG A 14 -25.34 39.73 5.52
C ARG A 14 -24.76 38.67 4.60
N VAL A 15 -23.43 38.70 4.41
CA VAL A 15 -22.70 37.58 3.82
C VAL A 15 -22.79 36.45 4.82
N ARG A 16 -23.67 35.49 4.57
CA ARG A 16 -23.74 34.25 5.33
C ARG A 16 -22.46 33.47 5.00
N ALA A 17 -21.42 33.64 5.81
CA ALA A 17 -20.26 32.77 5.79
C ALA A 17 -20.75 31.38 6.23
N THR A 18 -21.09 30.53 5.27
CA THR A 18 -21.24 29.11 5.54
C THR A 18 -19.85 28.57 5.83
N ALA A 19 -19.47 28.57 7.11
CA ALA A 19 -18.28 27.86 7.57
C ALA A 19 -18.47 26.40 7.17
N THR A 20 -17.83 26.00 6.08
CA THR A 20 -17.67 24.57 5.79
C THR A 20 -16.71 24.05 6.85
N PRO A 21 -17.07 22.98 7.57
CA PRO A 21 -16.17 22.41 8.57
C PRO A 21 -14.87 22.02 7.87
N TRP A 22 -13.76 22.45 8.44
CA TRP A 22 -12.40 22.21 7.97
C TRP A 22 -11.98 20.74 8.08
N PHE A 23 -12.76 19.92 8.78
CA PHE A 23 -12.64 18.47 8.82
C PHE A 23 -13.62 17.83 7.85
N ASP A 24 -13.08 17.07 6.89
CA ASP A 24 -13.88 16.06 6.20
C ASP A 24 -14.46 15.10 7.26
N SER A 25 -15.76 14.78 7.12
CA SER A 25 -16.40 13.79 7.99
C SER A 25 -15.54 12.52 8.08
N PRO A 26 -15.24 12.00 9.28
CA PRO A 26 -14.37 10.82 9.44
C PRO A 26 -14.87 9.61 8.64
N TRP A 27 -16.19 9.52 8.45
CA TRP A 27 -16.85 8.52 7.60
C TRP A 27 -16.46 8.62 6.13
N ARG A 28 -16.22 9.84 5.60
CA ARG A 28 -15.77 10.03 4.21
C ARG A 28 -14.32 9.60 4.04
N ILE A 29 -13.47 9.84 5.04
CA ILE A 29 -12.07 9.40 5.03
C ILE A 29 -12.01 7.87 5.07
N ALA A 30 -12.76 7.26 5.99
CA ALA A 30 -12.86 5.81 6.11
C ALA A 30 -13.40 5.16 4.82
N ALA A 31 -14.50 5.67 4.27
CA ALA A 31 -15.08 5.15 3.02
C ALA A 31 -14.09 5.20 1.85
N ARG A 32 -13.25 6.24 1.78
CA ARG A 32 -12.23 6.39 0.73
C ARG A 32 -11.07 5.44 0.92
N ALA A 33 -10.59 5.28 2.15
CA ALA A 33 -9.56 4.31 2.47
C ALA A 33 -10.00 2.88 2.08
N VAL A 34 -11.24 2.51 2.45
CA VAL A 34 -11.82 1.21 2.08
C VAL A 34 -11.96 1.07 0.57
N SER A 35 -12.52 2.06 -0.13
CA SER A 35 -12.65 2.02 -1.59
C SER A 35 -11.29 1.89 -2.28
N SER A 36 -10.28 2.66 -1.86
CA SER A 36 -8.92 2.56 -2.41
C SER A 36 -8.28 1.21 -2.12
N ALA A 37 -8.48 0.65 -0.92
CA ALA A 37 -7.96 -0.66 -0.57
C ALA A 37 -8.58 -1.76 -1.45
N VAL A 38 -9.89 -1.72 -1.68
CA VAL A 38 -10.58 -2.66 -2.58
C VAL A 38 -10.02 -2.58 -4.01
N VAL A 39 -9.84 -1.37 -4.56
CA VAL A 39 -9.26 -1.20 -5.89
C VAL A 39 -7.83 -1.75 -5.95
N ILE A 40 -7.00 -1.47 -4.94
CA ILE A 40 -5.63 -1.98 -4.86
C ILE A 40 -5.63 -3.52 -4.82
N VAL A 41 -6.50 -4.14 -4.03
CA VAL A 41 -6.62 -5.60 -3.93
C VAL A 41 -7.05 -6.19 -5.27
N VAL A 42 -8.04 -5.61 -5.95
CA VAL A 42 -8.49 -6.07 -7.27
C VAL A 42 -7.37 -5.96 -8.31
N VAL A 43 -6.67 -4.82 -8.36
CA VAL A 43 -5.55 -4.63 -9.29
C VAL A 43 -4.41 -5.61 -8.98
N ALA A 44 -4.07 -5.80 -7.71
CA ALA A 44 -3.05 -6.75 -7.29
C ALA A 44 -3.42 -8.19 -7.68
N ALA A 45 -4.69 -8.59 -7.52
CA ALA A 45 -5.18 -9.91 -7.93
C ALA A 45 -5.08 -10.10 -9.46
N LEU A 46 -5.45 -9.09 -10.26
CA LEU A 46 -5.32 -9.14 -11.72
C LEU A 46 -3.85 -9.22 -12.15
N VAL A 47 -2.96 -8.46 -11.51
CA VAL A 47 -1.52 -8.54 -11.77
C VAL A 47 -0.98 -9.91 -11.39
N ALA A 48 -1.34 -10.46 -10.22
CA ALA A 48 -0.91 -11.78 -9.79
C ALA A 48 -1.35 -12.88 -10.76
N LEU A 49 -2.57 -12.80 -11.29
CA LEU A 49 -3.11 -13.76 -12.25
C LEU A 49 -2.29 -13.84 -13.56
N VAL A 50 -1.66 -12.74 -13.97
CA VAL A 50 -0.79 -12.69 -15.15
C VAL A 50 0.68 -12.93 -14.82
N ALA A 51 1.14 -12.43 -13.67
CA ALA A 51 2.53 -12.49 -13.26
C ALA A 51 2.92 -13.87 -12.74
N VAL A 52 2.08 -14.51 -11.90
CA VAL A 52 2.39 -15.79 -11.27
C VAL A 52 2.70 -16.88 -12.31
N PRO A 53 1.86 -17.13 -13.34
CA PRO A 53 2.18 -18.14 -14.35
C PRO A 53 3.53 -17.87 -15.03
N ARG A 54 3.79 -16.63 -15.44
CA ARG A 54 5.05 -16.25 -16.10
C ARG A 54 6.27 -16.39 -15.22
N LEU A 55 6.18 -16.02 -13.93
CA LEU A 55 7.26 -16.16 -12.97
C LEU A 55 7.56 -17.63 -12.66
N THR A 56 6.53 -18.50 -12.70
CA THR A 56 6.69 -19.95 -12.52
C THR A 56 7.16 -20.69 -13.79
N GLY A 57 7.39 -19.97 -14.90
CA GLY A 57 7.70 -20.59 -16.19
C GLY A 57 6.58 -21.47 -16.72
N GLY A 58 5.34 -21.16 -16.35
CA GLY A 58 4.15 -21.93 -16.68
C GLY A 58 3.24 -21.22 -17.68
N ASP A 59 2.51 -22.03 -18.45
CA ASP A 59 1.51 -21.59 -19.41
C ASP A 59 0.11 -21.75 -18.83
N SER A 60 -0.76 -20.76 -19.07
CA SER A 60 -2.17 -20.84 -18.69
C SER A 60 -2.99 -21.46 -19.81
N LEU A 61 -3.62 -22.60 -19.55
CA LEU A 61 -4.49 -23.31 -20.48
C LEU A 61 -5.93 -23.29 -19.96
N THR A 62 -6.91 -23.24 -20.86
CA THR A 62 -8.33 -23.36 -20.51
C THR A 62 -8.79 -24.78 -20.79
N VAL A 63 -9.44 -25.40 -19.82
CA VAL A 63 -10.00 -26.76 -19.93
C VAL A 63 -11.21 -26.69 -20.85
N LEU A 64 -11.19 -27.45 -21.95
CA LEU A 64 -12.25 -27.42 -22.97
C LEU A 64 -13.26 -28.56 -22.82
N SER A 65 -12.87 -29.66 -22.17
CA SER A 65 -13.68 -30.87 -22.03
C SER A 65 -13.80 -31.30 -20.57
N GLY A 66 -14.78 -32.15 -20.27
CA GLY A 66 -15.00 -32.73 -18.95
C GLY A 66 -14.27 -34.04 -18.68
N SER A 67 -13.19 -34.37 -19.41
CA SER A 67 -12.47 -35.65 -19.22
C SER A 67 -11.76 -35.75 -17.87
N MET A 68 -11.53 -34.62 -17.22
CA MET A 68 -10.89 -34.52 -15.91
C MET A 68 -11.88 -34.28 -14.77
N GLU A 69 -13.19 -34.43 -15.00
CA GLU A 69 -14.20 -34.29 -13.94
C GLU A 69 -14.04 -35.45 -12.92
N PRO A 70 -14.12 -35.20 -11.59
CA PRO A 70 -14.46 -33.94 -10.91
C PRO A 70 -13.28 -33.03 -10.57
N THR A 71 -12.07 -33.38 -10.99
CA THR A 71 -10.86 -32.60 -10.67
C THR A 71 -10.86 -31.25 -11.37
N PHE A 72 -11.21 -31.21 -12.66
CA PHE A 72 -11.37 -29.99 -13.43
C PHE A 72 -12.66 -30.05 -14.24
N SER A 73 -13.36 -28.91 -14.26
CA SER A 73 -14.54 -28.73 -15.09
C SER A 73 -14.22 -27.92 -16.34
N ALA A 74 -15.06 -28.08 -17.37
CA ALA A 74 -14.92 -27.28 -18.59
C ALA A 74 -15.06 -25.77 -18.26
N GLY A 75 -14.12 -24.98 -18.80
CA GLY A 75 -14.00 -23.54 -18.54
C GLY A 75 -13.12 -23.17 -17.35
N ASP A 76 -12.53 -24.14 -16.65
CA ASP A 76 -11.47 -23.87 -15.68
C ASP A 76 -10.17 -23.44 -16.37
N VAL A 77 -9.37 -22.61 -15.71
CA VAL A 77 -8.03 -22.25 -16.19
C VAL A 77 -7.00 -22.94 -15.34
N ILE A 78 -6.14 -23.73 -15.96
CA ILE A 78 -5.04 -24.44 -15.31
C ILE A 78 -3.71 -23.82 -15.71
N VAL A 79 -2.77 -23.81 -14.77
CA VAL A 79 -1.39 -23.38 -15.00
C VAL A 79 -0.51 -24.60 -15.02
N VAL A 80 0.25 -24.75 -16.10
CA VAL A 80 1.08 -25.91 -16.37
C VAL A 80 2.54 -25.48 -16.42
N ARG A 81 3.41 -26.11 -15.63
CA ARG A 81 4.85 -25.86 -15.64
C ARG A 81 5.50 -26.63 -16.78
N GLY A 82 6.26 -25.93 -17.62
CA GLY A 82 7.10 -26.59 -18.62
C GLY A 82 8.09 -27.55 -17.97
N ILE A 83 8.28 -28.72 -18.58
CA ILE A 83 9.25 -29.73 -18.14
C ILE A 83 10.15 -30.10 -19.32
N ASP A 84 11.45 -30.29 -19.04
CA ASP A 84 12.39 -30.83 -20.03
C ASP A 84 12.06 -32.31 -20.24
N GLU A 85 11.98 -32.74 -21.49
CA GLU A 85 11.63 -34.12 -21.90
C GLU A 85 12.50 -35.16 -21.19
N ARG A 86 13.79 -34.86 -20.96
CA ARG A 86 14.73 -35.75 -20.27
C ARG A 86 14.41 -35.94 -18.78
N LYS A 87 13.70 -34.98 -18.19
CA LYS A 87 13.29 -35.00 -16.77
C LYS A 87 11.90 -35.55 -16.55
N VAL A 88 11.12 -35.79 -17.61
CA VAL A 88 9.77 -36.37 -17.47
C VAL A 88 9.85 -37.72 -16.76
N CYS A 89 10.80 -38.56 -17.15
CA CYS A 89 11.00 -39.86 -16.51
C CYS A 89 11.59 -39.81 -15.10
N SER A 90 12.10 -38.68 -14.60
CA SER A 90 12.55 -38.56 -13.20
C SER A 90 11.52 -37.84 -12.32
N ASP A 91 10.91 -36.79 -12.85
CA ASP A 91 10.15 -35.81 -12.06
C ASP A 91 8.64 -36.09 -12.09
N VAL A 92 8.14 -36.79 -13.12
CA VAL A 92 6.71 -37.14 -13.22
C VAL A 92 6.44 -38.46 -12.51
N SER A 93 5.56 -38.40 -11.53
CA SER A 93 5.14 -39.53 -10.70
C SER A 93 3.74 -40.01 -11.07
N ILE A 94 3.41 -41.24 -10.67
CA ILE A 94 2.03 -41.74 -10.77
C ILE A 94 1.13 -40.84 -9.90
N GLY A 95 -0.01 -40.45 -10.46
CA GLY A 95 -0.97 -39.50 -9.88
C GLY A 95 -0.76 -38.05 -10.34
N SER A 96 0.38 -37.71 -10.94
CA SER A 96 0.60 -36.38 -11.54
C SER A 96 -0.34 -36.14 -12.72
N ILE A 97 -0.77 -34.89 -12.89
CA ILE A 97 -1.56 -34.49 -14.05
C ILE A 97 -0.63 -33.82 -15.04
N VAL A 98 -0.64 -34.31 -16.28
CA VAL A 98 0.25 -33.87 -17.34
C VAL A 98 -0.55 -33.39 -18.55
N THR A 99 0.01 -32.39 -19.22
CA THR A 99 -0.51 -31.90 -20.49
C THR A 99 0.44 -32.31 -21.61
N PHE A 100 -0.09 -32.93 -22.67
CA PHE A 100 0.71 -33.50 -23.75
C PHE A 100 0.02 -33.39 -25.11
N PHE A 101 0.80 -33.58 -26.17
CA PHE A 101 0.30 -33.70 -27.54
C PHE A 101 -0.02 -35.17 -27.86
N PRO A 102 -1.28 -35.54 -28.14
CA PRO A 102 -1.64 -36.93 -28.41
C PRO A 102 -0.97 -37.44 -29.69
N GLU A 103 -0.81 -36.57 -30.68
CA GLU A 103 -0.20 -36.87 -31.97
C GLU A 103 0.89 -35.85 -32.29
N PRO A 104 2.02 -36.25 -32.92
CA PRO A 104 3.15 -35.36 -33.19
C PRO A 104 2.83 -34.14 -34.07
N ASN A 105 1.78 -34.23 -34.90
CA ASN A 105 1.39 -33.19 -35.85
C ASN A 105 0.09 -32.47 -35.47
N ASP A 106 -0.51 -32.81 -34.33
CA ASP A 106 -1.73 -32.16 -33.86
C ASP A 106 -1.37 -31.09 -32.81
N PRO A 107 -1.73 -29.81 -33.03
CA PRO A 107 -1.55 -28.78 -32.01
C PRO A 107 -2.51 -28.91 -30.82
N THR A 108 -3.46 -29.86 -30.83
CA THR A 108 -4.36 -30.06 -29.70
C THR A 108 -3.62 -30.60 -28.48
N LEU A 109 -3.90 -30.01 -27.31
CA LEU A 109 -3.35 -30.42 -26.03
C LEU A 109 -4.39 -31.20 -25.25
N ILE A 110 -3.99 -32.35 -24.71
CA ILE A 110 -4.81 -33.16 -23.79
C ILE A 110 -4.17 -33.10 -22.42
N THR A 111 -5.00 -32.97 -21.38
CA THR A 111 -4.55 -32.97 -19.98
C THR A 111 -5.19 -34.12 -19.25
N HIS A 112 -4.40 -35.10 -18.82
CA HIS A 112 -4.87 -36.31 -18.13
C HIS A 112 -3.95 -36.71 -16.97
N ARG A 113 -4.43 -37.61 -16.10
CA ARG A 113 -3.67 -38.11 -14.95
C ARG A 113 -2.81 -39.29 -15.34
N VAL A 114 -1.56 -39.29 -14.91
CA VAL A 114 -0.65 -40.43 -15.04
C VAL A 114 -1.11 -41.52 -14.08
N ILE A 115 -1.58 -42.64 -14.61
CA ILE A 115 -2.00 -43.82 -13.83
C ILE A 115 -0.92 -44.90 -13.77
N GLY A 116 0.06 -44.84 -14.67
CA GLY A 116 1.12 -45.82 -14.76
C GLY A 116 2.31 -45.31 -15.54
N LYS A 117 3.42 -46.03 -15.42
CA LYS A 117 4.66 -45.71 -16.10
C LYS A 117 5.43 -46.99 -16.41
N THR A 118 5.76 -47.17 -17.67
CA THR A 118 6.60 -48.27 -18.15
C THR A 118 8.03 -47.76 -18.25
N ILE A 119 8.98 -48.41 -17.58
CA ILE A 119 10.40 -48.04 -17.61
C ILE A 119 11.13 -49.00 -18.55
N GLY A 120 11.97 -48.47 -19.44
CA GLY A 120 12.73 -49.25 -20.40
C GLY A 120 13.32 -48.37 -21.49
N THR A 121 14.17 -48.94 -22.34
CA THR A 121 14.70 -48.24 -23.51
C THR A 121 13.77 -48.44 -24.69
N PHE A 122 13.23 -47.35 -25.22
CA PHE A 122 12.31 -47.36 -26.37
C PHE A 122 13.03 -46.95 -27.67
N ASP A 123 12.41 -47.22 -28.82
CA ASP A 123 12.98 -46.97 -30.15
C ASP A 123 13.30 -45.48 -30.41
N ASP A 124 12.62 -44.57 -29.70
CA ASP A 124 12.84 -43.11 -29.76
C ASP A 124 13.91 -42.61 -28.77
N GLY A 125 14.65 -43.53 -28.14
CA GLY A 125 15.72 -43.21 -27.19
C GLY A 125 15.22 -42.70 -25.83
N THR A 126 13.93 -42.86 -25.53
CA THR A 126 13.34 -42.50 -24.23
C THR A 126 13.47 -43.63 -23.22
N ASP A 127 13.49 -43.27 -21.93
CA ASP A 127 13.66 -44.20 -20.81
C ASP A 127 12.34 -44.65 -20.16
N CYS A 128 11.22 -44.06 -20.59
CA CYS A 128 9.92 -44.41 -20.06
C CYS A 128 8.77 -44.08 -21.03
N ARG A 129 7.62 -44.71 -20.80
CA ARG A 129 6.32 -44.32 -21.36
C ARG A 129 5.33 -44.06 -20.24
N LEU A 130 4.59 -42.96 -20.35
CA LEU A 130 3.54 -42.63 -19.40
C LEU A 130 2.22 -43.24 -19.87
N ILE A 131 1.49 -43.85 -18.94
CA ILE A 131 0.11 -44.28 -19.17
C ILE A 131 -0.78 -43.25 -18.51
N THR A 132 -1.55 -42.53 -19.31
CA THR A 132 -2.46 -41.49 -18.84
C THR A 132 -3.91 -41.94 -18.94
N GLN A 133 -4.77 -41.35 -18.13
CA GLN A 133 -6.21 -41.53 -18.19
C GLN A 133 -6.91 -40.26 -17.69
N GLY A 134 -7.96 -39.83 -18.38
CA GLY A 134 -8.85 -38.79 -17.87
C GLY A 134 -9.63 -39.29 -16.65
N ASP A 135 -9.77 -38.47 -15.62
CA ASP A 135 -10.46 -38.86 -14.37
C ASP A 135 -11.92 -39.32 -14.60
N ALA A 136 -12.58 -38.79 -15.64
CA ALA A 136 -13.94 -39.17 -16.03
C ALA A 136 -13.98 -40.29 -17.10
N ASN A 137 -12.83 -40.71 -17.63
CA ASN A 137 -12.75 -41.72 -18.68
C ASN A 137 -12.68 -43.13 -18.07
N ASN A 138 -13.25 -44.13 -18.76
CA ASN A 138 -13.24 -45.53 -18.31
C ASN A 138 -12.05 -46.35 -18.86
N THR A 139 -11.25 -45.76 -19.75
CA THR A 139 -10.16 -46.44 -20.45
C THR A 139 -8.91 -45.58 -20.41
N ALA A 140 -7.76 -46.23 -20.27
CA ALA A 140 -6.45 -45.59 -20.40
C ALA A 140 -6.22 -45.11 -21.83
N ASP A 141 -5.47 -44.01 -21.97
CA ASP A 141 -5.03 -43.50 -23.27
C ASP A 141 -3.87 -44.33 -23.83
N ALA A 142 -3.50 -44.05 -25.08
CA ALA A 142 -2.29 -44.61 -25.67
C ALA A 142 -1.03 -44.18 -24.88
N PRO A 143 0.01 -45.03 -24.78
CA PRO A 143 1.24 -44.69 -24.07
C PRO A 143 1.90 -43.43 -24.63
N VAL A 144 2.14 -42.45 -23.76
CA VAL A 144 2.67 -41.13 -24.10
C VAL A 144 4.19 -41.14 -23.96
N SER A 145 4.91 -40.69 -24.99
CA SER A 145 6.35 -40.45 -24.93
C SER A 145 6.67 -39.20 -24.10
N PRO A 146 7.78 -39.19 -23.33
CA PRO A 146 8.33 -37.99 -22.71
C PRO A 146 8.42 -36.76 -23.61
N GLN A 147 8.70 -36.97 -24.90
CA GLN A 147 8.81 -35.88 -25.90
C GLN A 147 7.48 -35.20 -26.19
N GLN A 148 6.36 -35.90 -25.98
CA GLN A 148 5.02 -35.35 -26.18
C GLN A 148 4.54 -34.52 -25.00
N VAL A 149 5.21 -34.63 -23.84
CA VAL A 149 4.79 -33.96 -22.60
C VAL A 149 5.18 -32.49 -22.65
N ARG A 150 4.18 -31.62 -22.68
CA ARG A 150 4.39 -30.17 -22.68
C ARG A 150 4.67 -29.62 -21.28
N GLY A 151 4.06 -30.23 -20.26
CA GLY A 151 4.23 -29.79 -18.89
C GLY A 151 3.38 -30.53 -17.86
N VAL A 152 3.59 -30.17 -16.59
CA VAL A 152 2.93 -30.76 -15.43
C VAL A 152 2.05 -29.70 -14.77
N PHE A 153 0.84 -30.09 -14.35
CA PHE A 153 -0.08 -29.23 -13.62
C PHE A 153 0.56 -28.64 -12.34
N LEU A 154 0.36 -27.35 -12.12
CA LEU A 154 0.75 -26.65 -10.88
C LEU A 154 -0.47 -26.32 -10.02
N PHE A 155 -1.37 -25.50 -10.56
CA PHE A 155 -2.59 -25.06 -9.89
C PHE A 155 -3.65 -24.67 -10.92
N GLY A 156 -4.91 -24.64 -10.49
CA GLY A 156 -6.05 -24.26 -11.33
C GLY A 156 -6.93 -23.24 -10.62
N VAL A 157 -7.56 -22.36 -11.40
CA VAL A 157 -8.54 -21.39 -10.94
C VAL A 157 -9.90 -21.76 -11.54
N PRO A 158 -10.80 -22.33 -10.72
CA PRO A 158 -12.12 -22.73 -11.19
C PRO A 158 -12.92 -21.54 -11.73
N GLY A 159 -13.64 -21.73 -12.82
CA GLY A 159 -14.56 -20.73 -13.39
C GLY A 159 -13.89 -19.52 -14.06
N LEU A 160 -12.56 -19.43 -14.09
CA LEU A 160 -11.86 -18.27 -14.64
C LEU A 160 -12.05 -18.12 -16.15
N GLY A 161 -12.18 -19.22 -16.90
CA GLY A 161 -12.47 -19.18 -18.33
C GLY A 161 -13.85 -18.60 -18.60
N TRP A 162 -14.85 -18.98 -17.80
CA TRP A 162 -16.20 -18.39 -17.85
C TRP A 162 -16.19 -16.90 -17.52
N LEU A 163 -15.44 -16.47 -16.50
CA LEU A 163 -15.27 -15.05 -16.18
C LEU A 163 -14.62 -14.28 -17.33
N ARG A 164 -13.56 -14.83 -17.93
CA ARG A 164 -12.88 -14.22 -19.08
C ARG A 164 -13.83 -14.07 -20.27
N GLN A 165 -14.60 -15.10 -20.57
CA GLN A 165 -15.60 -15.07 -21.65
C GLN A 165 -16.65 -14.00 -21.36
N TRP A 166 -17.20 -13.96 -20.14
CA TRP A 166 -18.18 -12.95 -19.74
C TRP A 166 -17.65 -11.52 -19.87
N VAL A 167 -16.39 -11.28 -19.47
CA VAL A 167 -15.70 -9.99 -19.61
C VAL A 167 -15.56 -9.60 -21.08
N ALA A 168 -15.23 -10.56 -21.95
CA ALA A 168 -15.12 -10.32 -23.38
C ALA A 168 -16.48 -10.01 -24.03
N ASP A 169 -17.55 -10.67 -23.58
CA ASP A 169 -18.91 -10.51 -24.11
C ASP A 169 -19.58 -9.21 -23.62
N ASN A 170 -19.15 -8.66 -22.48
CA ASN A 170 -19.80 -7.51 -21.82
C ASN A 170 -18.89 -6.27 -21.64
N PRO A 171 -18.22 -5.76 -22.70
CA PRO A 171 -17.25 -4.68 -22.57
C PRO A 171 -17.90 -3.37 -22.11
N LEU A 172 -19.14 -3.08 -22.53
CA LEU A 172 -19.85 -1.85 -22.16
C LEU A 172 -20.23 -1.84 -20.67
N LEU A 173 -20.68 -2.98 -20.13
CA LEU A 173 -21.01 -3.09 -18.70
C LEU A 173 -19.76 -2.95 -17.84
N LEU A 174 -18.65 -3.54 -18.28
CA LEU A 174 -17.37 -3.42 -17.59
C LEU A 174 -16.85 -1.98 -17.62
N ALA A 175 -16.91 -1.32 -18.78
CA ALA A 175 -16.55 0.10 -18.92
C ALA A 175 -17.45 0.99 -18.05
N ALA A 176 -18.76 0.73 -18.00
CA ALA A 176 -19.69 1.45 -17.13
C ALA A 176 -19.38 1.23 -15.65
N GLY A 177 -19.03 0.00 -15.25
CA GLY A 177 -18.63 -0.33 -13.89
C GLY A 177 -17.34 0.40 -13.47
N ILE A 178 -16.30 0.34 -14.30
CA ILE A 178 -15.06 1.10 -14.09
C ILE A 178 -15.35 2.61 -14.03
N GLY A 179 -16.17 3.11 -14.95
CA GLY A 179 -16.60 4.52 -14.98
C GLY A 179 -17.31 4.93 -13.69
N ALA A 180 -18.21 4.09 -13.16
CA ALA A 180 -18.88 4.34 -11.90
C ALA A 180 -17.93 4.37 -10.70
N VAL A 181 -16.92 3.48 -10.68
CA VAL A 181 -15.86 3.48 -9.65
C VAL A 181 -15.02 4.75 -9.74
N VAL A 182 -14.63 5.17 -10.94
CA VAL A 182 -13.84 6.40 -11.17
C VAL A 182 -14.65 7.64 -10.81
N ILE A 183 -15.92 7.72 -11.21
CA ILE A 183 -16.83 8.83 -10.88
C ILE A 183 -17.06 8.87 -9.37
N GLY A 184 -17.30 7.72 -8.73
CA GLY A 184 -17.37 7.61 -7.28
C GLY A 184 -16.10 8.15 -6.64
N TRP A 185 -14.93 7.66 -7.06
CA TRP A 185 -13.65 8.15 -6.56
C TRP A 185 -13.48 9.65 -6.75
N MET A 186 -13.88 10.22 -7.88
CA MET A 186 -13.78 11.65 -8.20
C MET A 186 -14.76 12.51 -7.39
N LEU A 187 -15.97 12.01 -7.13
CA LEU A 187 -16.97 12.69 -6.29
C LEU A 187 -16.53 12.70 -4.82
N PHE A 188 -15.82 11.66 -4.39
CA PHE A 188 -15.29 11.58 -3.04
C PHE A 188 -13.86 12.11 -2.92
N ALA A 189 -13.15 12.40 -4.02
CA ALA A 189 -11.80 12.97 -4.04
C ALA A 189 -11.73 14.29 -3.25
N PRO A 190 -10.58 14.63 -2.64
CA PRO A 190 -10.50 15.81 -1.81
C PRO A 190 -10.62 17.00 -2.75
N ARG A 191 -11.70 17.77 -2.64
CA ARG A 191 -11.78 19.05 -3.34
C ARG A 191 -10.62 19.87 -2.79
N ARG A 192 -9.59 20.11 -3.62
CA ARG A 192 -8.44 20.94 -3.25
C ARG A 192 -8.98 22.20 -2.58
N SER A 193 -8.75 22.30 -1.27
CA SER A 193 -9.10 23.47 -0.49
C SER A 193 -8.39 24.66 -1.14
N ARG A 194 -9.17 25.55 -1.78
CA ARG A 194 -8.63 26.82 -2.26
C ARG A 194 -8.18 27.56 -1.00
N SER A 195 -6.87 27.69 -0.81
CA SER A 195 -6.29 28.50 0.26
C SER A 195 -6.91 29.89 0.17
N THR A 196 -7.82 30.19 1.10
CA THR A 196 -8.42 31.51 1.19
C THR A 196 -7.34 32.40 1.77
N VAL A 197 -6.75 33.24 0.92
CA VAL A 197 -5.81 34.29 1.36
C VAL A 197 -6.57 35.18 2.33
N ILE A 198 -6.25 35.08 3.62
CA ILE A 198 -6.80 35.96 4.64
C ILE A 198 -6.10 37.31 4.47
N THR A 199 -6.76 38.25 3.80
CA THR A 199 -6.35 39.65 3.84
C THR A 199 -6.75 40.20 5.21
N VAL A 200 -5.77 40.36 6.11
CA VAL A 200 -5.99 40.99 7.41
C VAL A 200 -6.30 42.47 7.14
N PRO A 201 -7.50 43.00 7.50
CA PRO A 201 -7.79 44.40 7.33
C PRO A 201 -6.84 45.20 8.23
N ARG A 202 -6.03 46.07 7.62
CA ARG A 202 -5.21 47.03 8.36
C ARG A 202 -6.17 47.94 9.12
N SER A 203 -6.03 48.03 10.44
CA SER A 203 -6.84 48.92 11.26
C SER A 203 -6.55 50.37 10.88
N ASP A 204 -7.53 51.04 10.27
CA ASP A 204 -7.45 52.46 9.86
C ASP A 204 -7.31 53.45 11.04
N ALA A 205 -7.26 52.96 12.28
CA ALA A 205 -7.08 53.79 13.48
C ALA A 205 -5.72 54.53 13.53
N ALA A 206 -4.73 54.12 12.73
CA ALA A 206 -3.44 54.80 12.65
C ALA A 206 -3.39 55.94 11.61
N SER A 207 -4.47 56.16 10.84
CA SER A 207 -4.52 57.17 9.76
C SER A 207 -5.38 58.41 10.10
N ALA A 208 -5.63 58.69 11.38
CA ALA A 208 -6.39 59.88 11.76
C ALA A 208 -5.54 61.15 11.95
N ASN A 209 -4.21 61.05 12.02
CA ASN A 209 -3.32 62.18 12.32
C ASN A 209 -2.12 62.34 11.37
N ALA A 210 -2.29 62.07 10.07
CA ALA A 210 -1.27 62.38 9.07
C ALA A 210 -1.85 63.34 8.01
N ALA A 211 -1.36 64.57 8.01
CA ALA A 211 -1.54 65.49 6.88
C ALA A 211 -0.99 64.85 5.59
N PRO A 212 -1.60 65.08 4.41
CA PRO A 212 -1.19 64.41 3.20
C PRO A 212 0.21 64.87 2.76
N PRO A 213 1.20 63.98 2.58
CA PRO A 213 2.34 64.32 1.75
C PRO A 213 1.88 64.33 0.30
N SER A 214 1.97 65.51 -0.31
CA SER A 214 1.97 65.70 -1.75
C SER A 214 3.12 64.90 -2.39
N SER A 215 2.84 64.38 -3.60
CA SER A 215 3.75 63.76 -4.58
C SER A 215 4.24 62.32 -4.31
N SER A 216 3.94 61.46 -5.28
CA SER A 216 4.39 60.08 -5.50
C SER A 216 5.92 59.89 -5.32
N PRO A 217 6.37 58.71 -4.87
CA PRO A 217 6.57 57.59 -5.81
C PRO A 217 6.07 56.24 -5.25
N MET A 218 5.01 55.68 -5.84
CA MET A 218 4.44 54.38 -5.42
C MET A 218 5.00 53.17 -6.18
N ILE A 219 6.05 53.33 -7.00
CA ILE A 219 6.63 52.22 -7.79
C ILE A 219 7.92 51.65 -7.17
N ALA A 220 8.60 52.34 -6.24
CA ALA A 220 9.82 51.84 -5.59
C ALA A 220 9.56 50.97 -4.35
N ALA A 221 8.46 51.20 -3.62
CA ALA A 221 8.21 50.51 -2.36
C ALA A 221 7.82 49.02 -2.52
N SER A 222 7.25 48.62 -3.66
CA SER A 222 6.94 47.21 -3.94
C SER A 222 8.18 46.42 -4.34
N SER A 223 9.12 47.02 -5.08
CA SER A 223 10.37 46.36 -5.43
C SER A 223 11.23 46.09 -4.20
N ASP A 224 11.27 47.01 -3.24
CA ASP A 224 12.07 46.86 -2.02
C ASP A 224 11.51 45.79 -1.06
N VAL A 225 10.18 45.61 -1.04
CA VAL A 225 9.55 44.54 -0.26
C VAL A 225 9.76 43.18 -0.94
N ASP A 226 9.65 43.12 -2.27
CA ASP A 226 9.87 41.89 -3.04
C ASP A 226 11.35 41.45 -3.00
N THR A 227 12.30 42.40 -3.01
CA THR A 227 13.73 42.08 -2.83
C THR A 227 14.02 41.60 -1.42
N ALA A 228 13.49 42.25 -0.38
CA ALA A 228 13.65 41.80 1.01
C ALA A 228 13.06 40.40 1.26
N LEU A 229 11.97 40.04 0.57
CA LEU A 229 11.36 38.71 0.66
C LEU A 229 12.22 37.65 -0.04
N ARG A 230 12.76 37.97 -1.22
CA ARG A 230 13.73 37.11 -1.93
C ARG A 230 15.01 36.91 -1.13
N GLU A 231 15.54 37.95 -0.48
CA GLU A 231 16.72 37.84 0.39
C GLU A 231 16.46 36.91 1.57
N ARG A 232 15.26 36.97 2.18
CA ARG A 232 14.86 36.02 3.24
C ARG A 232 14.73 34.59 2.73
N GLU A 233 14.16 34.39 1.55
CA GLU A 233 14.05 33.05 0.95
C GLU A 233 15.43 32.46 0.62
N LEU A 234 16.36 33.28 0.13
CA LEU A 234 17.73 32.86 -0.14
C LEU A 234 18.46 32.50 1.16
N ALA A 235 18.34 33.32 2.20
CA ALA A 235 18.95 33.04 3.50
C ALA A 235 18.41 31.74 4.15
N LEU A 236 17.14 31.42 3.93
CA LEU A 236 16.56 30.15 4.39
C LEU A 236 17.09 28.95 3.60
N ARG A 237 17.22 29.09 2.27
CA ARG A 237 17.80 28.04 1.42
C ARG A 237 19.27 27.79 1.72
N GLU A 238 20.05 28.83 1.99
CA GLU A 238 21.45 28.69 2.39
C GLU A 238 21.58 27.91 3.70
N ARG A 239 20.74 28.22 4.71
CA ARG A 239 20.70 27.45 5.96
C ARG A 239 20.30 25.99 5.75
N GLU A 240 19.38 25.73 4.84
CA GLU A 240 18.96 24.36 4.52
C GLU A 240 20.09 23.57 3.85
N LEU A 241 20.85 24.22 2.96
CA LEU A 241 22.04 23.62 2.34
C LEU A 241 23.14 23.34 3.36
N GLU A 242 23.42 24.27 4.29
CA GLU A 242 24.41 24.06 5.35
C GLU A 242 24.05 22.88 6.26
N LEU A 243 22.77 22.73 6.60
CA LEU A 243 22.30 21.58 7.38
C LEU A 243 22.51 20.28 6.62
N ARG A 244 22.20 20.26 5.32
CA ARG A 244 22.33 19.09 4.47
C ARG A 244 23.79 18.70 4.25
N GLU A 245 24.69 19.67 4.10
CA GLU A 245 26.14 19.44 4.05
C GLU A 245 26.67 18.88 5.37
N ARG A 246 26.21 19.40 6.52
CA ARG A 246 26.58 18.84 7.83
C ARG A 246 26.08 17.41 8.00
N GLU A 247 24.86 17.12 7.58
CA GLU A 247 24.33 15.75 7.59
C GLU A 247 25.15 14.83 6.70
N LEU A 248 25.59 15.32 5.55
CA LEU A 248 26.42 14.56 4.61
C LEU A 248 27.84 14.32 5.16
N ASP A 249 28.46 15.31 5.82
CA ASP A 249 29.75 15.14 6.51
C ASP A 249 29.64 14.11 7.65
N LEU A 250 28.55 14.17 8.43
CA LEU A 250 28.28 13.18 9.48
C LEU A 250 28.05 11.77 8.91
N ALA A 251 27.35 11.66 7.78
CA ALA A 251 27.14 10.39 7.09
C ALA A 251 28.46 9.82 6.53
N LEU A 252 29.31 10.67 5.94
CA LEU A 252 30.62 10.27 5.44
C LEU A 252 31.56 9.84 6.57
N ARG A 253 31.58 10.54 7.70
CA ARG A 253 32.33 10.12 8.90
C ARG A 253 31.86 8.76 9.40
N ARG A 254 30.54 8.56 9.51
CA ARG A 254 29.96 7.29 9.94
C ARG A 254 30.23 6.15 8.95
N ALA A 255 30.35 6.45 7.66
CA ALA A 255 30.71 5.47 6.63
C ALA A 255 32.22 5.16 6.59
N GLY A 256 33.07 6.10 7.01
CA GLY A 256 34.53 5.95 7.08
C GLY A 256 35.04 5.33 8.39
N GLU A 257 34.20 5.25 9.43
CA GLU A 257 34.54 4.53 10.65
C GLU A 257 34.57 3.01 10.37
N PRO A 258 35.71 2.33 10.60
CA PRO A 258 35.75 0.87 10.49
C PRO A 258 34.76 0.30 11.48
N GLN A 259 33.78 -0.46 10.99
CA GLN A 259 32.84 -1.16 11.85
C GLN A 259 33.63 -2.14 12.74
N VAL A 260 33.82 -1.76 14.00
CA VAL A 260 34.28 -2.68 15.03
C VAL A 260 33.21 -3.76 15.11
N PRO A 261 33.53 -5.02 14.79
CA PRO A 261 32.54 -6.08 14.82
C PRO A 261 32.05 -6.19 16.25
N MET A 262 30.78 -5.87 16.46
CA MET A 262 30.09 -6.06 17.73
C MET A 262 29.96 -7.57 17.94
N THR A 263 31.03 -8.17 18.46
CA THR A 263 31.03 -9.55 18.94
C THR A 263 30.08 -9.59 20.13
N ALA A 264 29.03 -10.40 20.01
CA ALA A 264 28.09 -10.64 21.09
C ALA A 264 28.88 -11.18 22.30
N PRO A 265 28.68 -10.64 23.51
CA PRO A 265 29.37 -11.15 24.68
C PRO A 265 28.86 -12.56 25.02
N ASP A 266 29.80 -13.48 25.20
CA ASP A 266 29.54 -14.86 25.61
C ASP A 266 28.80 -14.90 26.96
N PRO A 267 27.81 -15.80 27.14
CA PRO A 267 26.94 -15.79 28.33
C PRO A 267 27.55 -16.39 29.60
N TRP A 268 28.86 -16.71 29.62
CA TRP A 268 29.49 -17.42 30.75
C TRP A 268 30.83 -16.81 31.17
N THR A 269 30.78 -15.69 31.88
CA THR A 269 31.84 -15.27 32.82
C THR A 269 31.23 -14.61 34.06
N PRO A 270 31.42 -15.16 35.27
CA PRO A 270 31.07 -14.47 36.50
C PRO A 270 32.28 -13.69 37.01
N GLY A 271 32.22 -12.35 37.01
CA GLY A 271 33.23 -11.53 37.69
C GLY A 271 33.31 -10.07 37.27
N SER A 272 33.05 -9.19 38.24
CA SER A 272 33.35 -7.75 38.33
C SER A 272 32.73 -6.81 37.28
N ALA A 273 31.50 -6.35 37.55
CA ALA A 273 31.02 -5.05 37.08
C ALA A 273 31.18 -4.03 38.22
N SER A 274 32.30 -3.30 38.25
CA SER A 274 32.38 -2.03 38.96
C SER A 274 31.76 -0.96 38.06
N ALA A 275 30.55 -0.53 38.42
CA ALA A 275 29.90 0.62 37.80
C ALA A 275 30.57 1.89 38.33
N ASP A 276 31.52 2.43 37.57
CA ASP A 276 31.97 3.81 37.74
C ASP A 276 30.87 4.75 37.24
N LEU A 277 29.93 5.08 38.14
CA LEU A 277 28.98 6.15 37.94
C LEU A 277 29.68 7.47 38.27
N ASP A 278 29.88 8.30 37.24
CA ASP A 278 30.47 9.63 37.37
C ASP A 278 29.65 10.52 38.34
N ALA A 279 30.35 11.29 39.19
CA ALA A 279 29.79 12.02 40.34
C ALA A 279 28.69 13.03 39.94
N THR A 280 28.72 13.51 38.70
CA THR A 280 27.73 14.38 38.07
C THR A 280 26.35 13.73 37.92
N THR A 281 26.30 12.40 37.79
CA THR A 281 25.04 11.66 37.61
C THR A 281 24.31 11.45 38.93
N VAL A 282 25.07 11.26 40.02
CA VAL A 282 24.53 11.09 41.38
C VAL A 282 23.93 12.42 41.89
N ASP A 283 24.61 13.54 41.63
CA ASP A 283 24.16 14.88 42.02
C ASP A 283 22.89 15.34 41.27
N ALA A 284 22.71 14.88 40.03
CA ALA A 284 21.49 15.12 39.27
C ALA A 284 20.28 14.34 39.83
N LEU A 285 20.51 13.12 40.32
CA LEU A 285 19.44 12.26 40.86
C LEU A 285 18.95 12.74 42.23
N GLU A 286 19.87 13.21 43.10
CA GLU A 286 19.50 13.74 44.42
C GLU A 286 18.69 15.04 44.33
N ARG A 287 18.91 15.86 43.30
CA ARG A 287 18.14 17.08 43.08
C ARG A 287 16.68 16.79 42.73
N ILE A 288 16.45 15.77 41.91
CA ILE A 288 15.10 15.38 41.47
C ILE A 288 14.28 14.80 42.64
N LEU A 289 14.93 14.07 43.56
CA LEU A 289 14.24 13.49 44.71
C LEU A 289 13.89 14.52 45.79
N ARG A 290 14.62 15.65 45.87
CA ARG A 290 14.37 16.70 46.86
C ARG A 290 13.15 17.57 46.53
N ASP A 291 12.83 17.74 45.25
CA ASP A 291 11.70 18.57 44.80
C ASP A 291 10.34 17.83 44.80
N ALA A 292 10.31 16.54 45.15
CA ALA A 292 9.12 15.69 44.99
C ALA A 292 8.29 15.44 46.26
N ALA A 293 8.51 16.14 47.38
CA ALA A 293 7.77 15.92 48.63
C ALA A 293 6.61 16.94 48.82
N PRO A 294 5.33 16.52 48.82
CA PRO A 294 4.20 17.39 49.11
C PRO A 294 3.87 17.48 50.62
N ASP A 295 3.64 18.71 51.09
CA ASP A 295 3.18 19.04 52.45
C ASP A 295 1.82 18.41 52.77
N THR A 296 1.76 17.65 53.88
CA THR A 296 0.52 17.11 54.45
C THR A 296 0.01 18.05 55.55
N THR A 297 -1.12 18.72 55.29
CA THR A 297 -1.94 19.32 56.36
C THR A 297 -3.34 18.73 56.38
N THR A 298 -3.67 18.23 57.56
CA THR A 298 -4.89 17.56 58.01
C THR A 298 -6.13 18.46 57.99
N ARG A 299 -7.29 17.93 57.59
CA ARG A 299 -8.57 18.30 58.24
C ARG A 299 -9.60 17.16 58.24
N SER A 300 -10.04 16.87 59.46
CA SER A 300 -11.03 15.90 59.91
C SER A 300 -12.46 16.24 59.45
N SER A 301 -13.22 15.22 59.04
CA SER A 301 -14.68 15.15 59.25
C SER A 301 -15.19 13.72 59.08
N SER A 302 -15.57 13.10 60.19
CA SER A 302 -16.19 11.77 60.30
C SER A 302 -17.66 11.76 59.82
N PRO A 303 -18.16 10.61 59.33
CA PRO A 303 -19.58 10.30 59.49
C PRO A 303 -19.82 8.91 60.11
N THR A 304 -20.63 8.88 61.17
CA THR A 304 -21.25 7.71 61.83
C THR A 304 -22.35 7.11 60.94
N PRO A 305 -22.46 5.76 60.79
CA PRO A 305 -23.53 4.95 61.42
C PRO A 305 -23.03 3.49 61.73
N PRO A 306 -23.82 2.50 62.23
CA PRO A 306 -25.29 2.41 62.34
C PRO A 306 -25.84 1.93 63.70
N ARG A 307 -27.16 2.07 63.85
CA ARG A 307 -27.95 1.57 64.98
C ARG A 307 -28.60 0.24 64.56
N SER A 308 -28.16 -0.85 65.16
CA SER A 308 -28.83 -2.16 65.14
C SER A 308 -29.56 -2.38 66.47
N GLU A 309 -30.67 -3.09 66.37
CA GLU A 309 -31.69 -3.39 67.35
C GLU A 309 -31.20 -4.12 68.62
N GLN A 310 -31.68 -3.68 69.78
CA GLN A 310 -32.44 -4.44 70.81
C GLN A 310 -32.67 -3.56 72.04
#